data_AF-A0A942ZDU5-F1
#
_entry.id   AF-A0A942ZDU5-F1
#
_cell.length_a   1.000
_cell.length_b   1.000
_cell.length_c   1.000
_cell.angle_alpha   90.00
_cell.angle_beta   90.00
_cell.angle_gamma   90.00
#
_symmetry.space_group_name_H-M   'P 1'
#
loop_
_entity.id
_entity.type
_entity.pdbx_description
1 polymer ?
#
loop_
_entity_poly.entity_id
_entity_poly.type
_entity_poly.pdbx_seq_one_letter_code
_entity_poly.pdbx_strand_id
1 'polypeptide(L)'
;ELPKKEIEITKKRHDFIVCLVNDMLEYELPNLGGTLVMSDSENGDFVYFDMSNKSIRNKYLSEQNKIMEDKLNFLKKNSIEKILLYTSSDYVNEIMKFFIKRRR
;
A
#
# COMPACT_ATOMS: atom_id res chain seq x y z
N GLU A 1 2.63 -12.05 9.55
CA GLU A 1 3.50 -11.00 10.13
C GLU A 1 4.68 -10.75 9.19
N LEU A 2 5.26 -9.54 9.19
CA LEU A 2 6.44 -9.23 8.35
C LEU A 2 7.70 -9.95 8.88
N PRO A 3 8.55 -10.50 7.99
CA PRO A 3 9.74 -11.30 8.36
C PRO A 3 10.88 -10.41 8.91
N LYS A 4 10.82 -10.08 10.21
CA LYS A 4 11.72 -9.12 10.85
C LYS A 4 13.20 -9.51 10.77
N LYS A 5 13.52 -10.79 10.99
CA LYS A 5 14.91 -11.27 11.07
C LYS A 5 15.60 -11.19 9.72
N GLU A 6 14.88 -11.58 8.67
CA GLU A 6 15.31 -11.54 7.27
C GLU A 6 15.55 -10.09 6.82
N ILE A 7 14.66 -9.18 7.20
CA ILE A 7 14.80 -7.74 6.92
C ILE A 7 16.04 -7.18 7.61
N GLU A 8 16.28 -7.50 8.89
CA GLU A 8 17.46 -7.02 9.61
C GLU A 8 18.78 -7.52 9.01
N ILE A 9 18.84 -8.80 8.63
CA ILE A 9 20.03 -9.37 7.99
C ILE A 9 20.29 -8.70 6.64
N THR A 10 19.25 -8.52 5.83
CA THR A 10 19.34 -7.90 4.50
C THR A 10 19.82 -6.45 4.62
N LYS A 11 19.20 -5.66 5.51
CA LYS A 11 19.55 -4.27 5.74
C LYS A 11 21.01 -4.07 6.19
N LYS A 12 21.57 -5.02 6.96
CA LYS A 12 22.98 -4.94 7.40
C LYS A 12 23.97 -5.17 6.27
N ARG A 13 23.59 -5.91 5.22
CA ARG A 13 24.49 -6.34 4.14
C ARG A 13 24.25 -5.63 2.81
N HIS A 14 23.08 -5.03 2.63
CA HIS A 14 22.64 -4.46 1.36
C HIS A 14 21.96 -3.10 1.55
N ASP A 15 21.98 -2.30 0.49
CA ASP A 15 21.10 -1.15 0.39
C ASP A 15 19.66 -1.64 0.22
N PHE A 16 18.82 -1.39 1.23
CA PHE A 16 17.47 -1.95 1.33
C PHE A 16 16.44 -0.82 1.41
N ILE A 17 15.60 -0.75 0.37
CA ILE A 17 14.56 0.28 0.22
C ILE A 17 13.23 -0.43 -0.04
N VAL A 18 12.17 -0.02 0.66
CA VAL A 18 10.83 -0.57 0.46
C VAL A 18 10.01 0.31 -0.46
N CYS A 19 9.56 -0.24 -1.58
CA CYS A 19 8.61 0.42 -2.47
C CYS A 19 7.18 0.02 -2.08
N LEU A 20 6.40 0.99 -1.63
CA LEU A 20 4.98 0.81 -1.35
C LEU A 20 4.20 1.27 -2.58
N VAL A 21 3.68 0.31 -3.34
CA VAL A 21 2.81 0.57 -4.49
C VAL A 21 1.36 0.58 -3.98
N ASN A 22 0.64 1.65 -4.29
CA ASN A 22 -0.75 1.84 -3.86
C ASN A 22 -1.61 2.22 -5.07
N ASP A 23 -2.75 1.56 -5.22
CA ASP A 23 -3.78 2.02 -6.15
C ASP A 23 -4.78 2.92 -5.41
N MET A 24 -5.16 4.04 -6.01
CA MET A 24 -6.17 4.94 -5.42
C MET A 24 -7.54 4.28 -5.33
N LEU A 25 -7.90 3.42 -6.29
CA LEU A 25 -9.18 2.71 -6.33
C LEU A 25 -9.24 1.58 -5.30
N GLU A 26 -8.09 1.03 -4.91
CA GLU A 26 -7.99 0.08 -3.79
C GLU A 26 -7.94 0.80 -2.45
N TYR A 27 -7.38 2.01 -2.40
CA TYR A 27 -7.22 2.77 -1.15
C TYR A 27 -8.53 3.38 -0.68
N GLU A 28 -9.29 3.98 -1.61
CA GLU A 28 -10.62 4.53 -1.34
C GLU A 28 -11.62 3.88 -2.28
N LEU A 29 -12.64 3.25 -1.69
CA LEU A 29 -13.75 2.71 -2.48
C LEU A 29 -14.52 3.84 -3.14
N PRO A 30 -14.54 3.92 -4.48
CA PRO A 30 -15.27 4.97 -5.16
C PRO A 30 -16.77 4.79 -4.96
N ASN A 31 -17.51 5.90 -4.95
CA ASN A 31 -18.97 5.88 -4.96
C ASN A 31 -19.50 5.54 -6.36
N LEU A 32 -19.27 4.30 -6.78
CA LEU A 32 -19.88 3.73 -7.98
C LEU A 32 -21.18 3.07 -7.52
N GLY A 33 -22.31 3.48 -8.09
CA GLY A 33 -23.58 2.81 -7.79
C GLY A 33 -23.52 1.34 -8.23
N GLY A 34 -23.83 0.41 -7.32
CA GLY A 34 -23.90 -1.03 -7.61
C GLY A 34 -22.99 -1.90 -6.75
N THR A 35 -23.01 -3.20 -7.04
CA THR A 35 -22.22 -4.23 -6.35
C THR A 35 -20.99 -4.56 -7.18
N LEU A 36 -19.80 -4.34 -6.62
CA LEU A 36 -18.56 -4.87 -7.18
C LEU A 36 -18.56 -6.38 -6.95
N VAL A 37 -18.44 -7.14 -8.03
CA VAL A 37 -18.23 -8.58 -7.97
C VAL A 37 -16.74 -8.80 -8.21
N MET A 38 -16.03 -9.19 -7.17
CA MET A 38 -14.62 -9.54 -7.25
C MET A 38 -14.52 -11.06 -7.30
N SER A 39 -13.83 -11.60 -8.30
CA SER A 39 -13.49 -13.03 -8.32
C SER A 39 -12.13 -13.23 -7.65
N ASP A 40 -12.06 -14.13 -6.69
CA ASP A 40 -10.78 -14.64 -6.20
C ASP A 40 -10.12 -15.46 -7.33
N SER A 41 -8.96 -15.02 -7.79
CA SER A 41 -8.19 -15.70 -8.84
C SER A 41 -7.60 -17.04 -8.39
N GLU A 42 -7.52 -17.31 -7.09
CA GLU A 42 -6.95 -18.54 -6.54
C GLU A 42 -7.99 -19.66 -6.39
N ASN A 43 -9.23 -19.31 -6.03
CA ASN A 43 -10.27 -20.30 -5.71
C ASN A 43 -11.52 -20.22 -6.61
N GLY A 44 -11.67 -19.15 -7.40
CA GLY A 44 -12.83 -18.94 -8.27
C GLY A 44 -14.09 -18.46 -7.55
N ASP A 45 -14.01 -18.12 -6.27
CA ASP A 45 -15.13 -17.60 -5.48
C ASP A 45 -15.44 -16.15 -5.83
N PHE A 46 -16.72 -15.77 -5.72
CA PHE A 46 -17.18 -14.41 -5.95
C PHE A 46 -17.49 -13.71 -4.63
N VAL A 47 -16.83 -12.58 -4.39
CA VAL A 47 -17.14 -11.67 -3.29
C VAL A 47 -18.00 -10.53 -3.83
N TYR A 48 -19.18 -10.38 -3.25
CA TYR A 48 -20.10 -9.28 -3.53
C TYR A 48 -19.83 -8.13 -2.56
N PHE A 49 -19.47 -6.97 -3.10
CA PHE A 49 -19.15 -5.79 -2.32
C PHE A 49 -20.02 -4.61 -2.76
N ASP A 50 -20.97 -4.20 -1.91
CA ASP A 50 -21.81 -3.03 -2.18
C ASP A 50 -21.03 -1.73 -1.95
N MET A 51 -20.62 -1.09 -3.04
CA MET A 51 -19.83 0.15 -3.02
C MET A 51 -20.70 1.39 -2.76
N SER A 52 -22.03 1.27 -2.78
CA SER A 52 -22.95 2.40 -2.59
C SER A 52 -23.13 2.80 -1.12
N ASN A 53 -22.86 1.87 -0.20
CA ASN A 53 -23.07 2.10 1.24
C ASN A 53 -21.96 2.96 1.85
N LYS A 54 -22.31 4.19 2.23
CA LYS A 54 -21.38 5.16 2.86
C LYS A 54 -20.74 4.65 4.15
N SER A 55 -21.47 3.89 4.97
CA SER A 55 -20.92 3.34 6.23
C SER A 55 -19.82 2.32 5.95
N ILE A 56 -20.01 1.47 4.94
CA ILE A 56 -19.02 0.48 4.50
C ILE A 56 -17.79 1.19 3.92
N ARG A 57 -17.98 2.19 3.04
CA ARG A 57 -16.86 2.98 2.49
C ARG A 57 -16.03 3.66 3.56
N ASN A 58 -16.67 4.30 4.53
CA ASN A 58 -15.98 4.96 5.63
C ASN A 58 -15.21 3.98 6.51
N LYS A 59 -15.81 2.82 6.82
CA LYS A 59 -15.14 1.76 7.57
C LYS A 59 -13.93 1.24 6.81
N TYR A 60 -14.08 0.97 5.52
CA TYR A 60 -12.99 0.52 4.66
C TYR A 60 -11.84 1.52 4.59
N LEU A 61 -12.14 2.80 4.33
CA LEU A 61 -11.12 3.86 4.31
C LEU A 61 -10.40 3.97 5.66
N SER A 62 -11.13 3.84 6.78
CA SER A 62 -10.52 3.82 8.12
C SER A 62 -9.57 2.64 8.31
N GLU A 63 -9.94 1.44 7.86
CA GLU A 63 -9.07 0.27 7.92
C GLU A 63 -7.84 0.43 7.01
N GLN A 64 -8.01 0.95 5.79
CA GLN A 64 -6.89 1.21 4.87
C GLN A 64 -5.91 2.24 5.44
N ASN A 65 -6.42 3.32 6.06
CA ASN A 65 -5.61 4.30 6.77
C ASN A 65 -4.78 3.64 7.88
N LYS A 66 -5.40 2.80 8.69
CA LYS A 66 -4.74 2.08 9.78
C LYS A 66 -3.65 1.13 9.26
N ILE A 67 -3.94 0.36 8.22
CA ILE A 67 -2.98 -0.55 7.58
C ILE A 67 -1.78 0.23 7.04
N MET A 68 -2.03 1.36 6.36
CA MET A 68 -0.97 2.21 5.83
C MET A 68 -0.14 2.80 6.98
N GLU A 69 -0.78 3.31 8.03
CA GLU A 69 -0.11 3.84 9.21
C GLU A 69 0.77 2.78 9.89
N ASP A 70 0.26 1.56 10.07
CA ASP A 70 1.01 0.45 10.65
C ASP A 70 2.26 0.09 9.81
N LYS A 71 2.12 0.05 8.48
CA LYS A 71 3.25 -0.16 7.55
C LYS A 71 4.28 0.96 7.70
N LEU A 72 3.84 2.22 7.71
CA LEU A 72 4.71 3.38 7.81
C LEU A 72 5.45 3.44 9.16
N ASN A 73 4.75 3.13 10.24
CA ASN A 73 5.30 3.05 11.59
C ASN A 73 6.30 1.92 11.73
N PHE A 74 6.01 0.75 11.16
CA PHE A 74 6.96 -0.37 11.10
C PHE A 74 8.25 0.04 10.38
N LEU A 75 8.15 0.62 9.19
CA LEU A 75 9.33 1.04 8.42
C LEU A 75 10.13 2.11 9.17
N LYS A 76 9.45 3.10 9.76
CA LYS A 76 10.09 4.16 10.56
C LYS A 76 10.82 3.59 11.78
N LYS A 77 10.16 2.71 12.55
CA LYS A 77 10.73 2.09 13.77
C LYS A 77 11.98 1.26 13.47
N ASN A 78 12.03 0.62 12.30
CA ASN A 78 13.17 -0.17 11.87
C ASN A 78 14.19 0.64 11.04
N SER A 79 14.02 1.96 10.94
CA SER A 79 14.84 2.87 10.12
C SER A 79 15.06 2.36 8.70
N ILE A 80 13.98 1.88 8.07
CA ILE A 80 13.96 1.40 6.69
C ILE A 80 13.50 2.55 5.80
N GLU A 81 14.27 2.85 4.77
CA GLU A 81 13.89 3.83 3.77
C GLU A 81 12.79 3.28 2.86
N LYS A 82 11.96 4.20 2.37
CA LYS A 82 10.78 3.85 1.59
C LYS A 82 10.51 4.83 0.46
N ILE A 83 9.86 4.32 -0.57
CA ILE A 83 9.29 5.11 -1.67
C ILE A 83 7.79 4.82 -1.69
N LEU A 84 6.98 5.88 -1.67
CA LEU A 84 5.53 5.78 -1.86
C LEU A 84 5.25 5.98 -3.34
N LEU A 85 4.62 5.00 -3.97
CA LEU A 85 4.24 5.03 -5.37
C LEU A 85 2.72 4.90 -5.48
N TYR A 86 2.13 5.69 -6.37
CA TYR A 86 0.71 5.60 -6.70
C TYR A 86 0.54 5.28 -8.18
N THR A 87 -0.35 4.35 -8.51
CA THR A 87 -0.64 3.95 -9.90
C THR A 87 -1.18 5.11 -10.75
N SER A 88 -1.83 6.08 -10.12
CA SER A 88 -2.38 7.28 -10.74
C SER A 88 -1.39 8.44 -10.90
N SER A 89 -0.17 8.30 -10.35
CA SER A 89 0.88 9.33 -10.38
C SER A 89 2.05 8.95 -11.29
N ASP A 90 2.85 9.95 -11.67
CA ASP A 90 4.14 9.72 -12.34
C ASP A 90 5.16 9.11 -11.37
N TYR A 91 5.11 7.78 -11.24
CA TYR A 91 5.95 7.00 -10.35
C TYR A 91 7.44 7.08 -10.74
N VAL A 92 7.77 7.31 -12.01
CA VAL A 92 9.16 7.45 -12.46
C VAL A 92 9.77 8.71 -11.84
N ASN A 93 9.04 9.81 -11.87
CA ASN A 93 9.46 11.06 -11.26
C ASN A 93 9.62 10.94 -9.74
N GLU A 94 8.74 10.22 -9.05
CA GLU A 94 8.87 9.98 -7.60
C GLU A 94 10.11 9.15 -7.24
N ILE A 95 10.43 8.13 -8.03
CA ILE A 95 11.65 7.33 -7.86
C ILE A 95 12.89 8.22 -8.09
N MET A 96 12.89 9.04 -9.14
CA MET A 96 14.01 9.95 -9.43
C MET A 96 14.23 10.95 -8.29
N LYS A 97 13.16 11.56 -7.76
CA LYS A 97 13.24 12.48 -6.62
C LYS A 97 13.86 11.81 -5.39
N PHE A 98 13.49 10.56 -5.10
CA PHE A 98 14.06 9.79 -3.99
C PHE A 98 15.58 9.64 -4.12
N PHE A 99 16.07 9.18 -5.28
CA PHE A 99 17.50 8.98 -5.49
C PHE A 99 18.29 10.29 -5.53
N ILE A 100 17.72 11.38 -6.06
CA ILE A 100 18.33 12.71 -6.01
C ILE A 100 18.49 13.18 -4.56
N LYS A 101 17.45 13.00 -3.73
CA LYS A 101 17.49 13.37 -2.31
C LYS A 101 18.55 12.57 -1.54
N ARG A 102 18.71 11.28 -1.86
CA ARG A 102 19.70 10.38 -1.24
C ARG A 102 21.14 10.71 -1.62
N ARG A 103 21.38 11.33 -2.78
CA ARG A 103 22.72 11.75 -3.23
C ARG A 103 23.23 13.01 -2.51
N ARG A 104 22.35 13.76 -1.85
CA ARG A 104 22.68 14.93 -1.03
C ARG A 104 22.93 14.52 0.41
#